data_AF-A0A7Y4C474-F1
#
_entry.id   AF-A0A7Y4C474-F1
#
_cell.length_a   1.000
_cell.length_b   1.000
_cell.length_c   1.000
_cell.angle_alpha   90.00
_cell.angle_beta   90.00
_cell.angle_gamma   90.00
#
_symmetry.space_group_name_H-M   'P 1'
#
loop_
_entity.id
_entity.type
_entity.pdbx_description
1 polymer ?
#
loop_
_entity_poly.entity_id
_entity_poly.type
_entity_poly.pdbx_seq_one_letter_code
_entity_poly.pdbx_strand_id
1 'polypeptide(L)'
;MLKHIHTLLSADLLYTLQSMGHGDTLAIVDANFPAESTSEHRHISMPGVDVTQVLEAVIYHMPLDDFTSHPISIMAQDNSDQPTDAAKDFLYTINQSDESEHTESLVDRMDFYKQARQCQVIISTSDLRPYACLILQKGVIFD
;
A
#
# COMPACT_ATOMS: atom_id res chain seq x y z
N MET A 1 -12.29 -16.86 9.99
CA MET A 1 -10.84 -16.98 10.25
C MET A 1 -10.30 -18.23 9.58
N LEU A 2 -9.29 -18.08 8.73
CA LEU A 2 -8.62 -19.17 8.04
C LEU A 2 -7.25 -19.42 8.66
N LYS A 3 -6.72 -20.63 8.55
CA LYS A 3 -5.35 -20.93 8.99
C LYS A 3 -4.36 -20.23 8.04
N HIS A 4 -3.29 -19.67 8.60
CA HIS A 4 -2.20 -19.03 7.86
C HIS A 4 -2.57 -17.78 7.03
N ILE A 5 -3.77 -17.23 7.20
CA ILE A 5 -4.17 -15.96 6.57
C ILE A 5 -4.13 -14.85 7.62
N HIS A 6 -3.56 -13.71 7.25
CA HIS A 6 -3.44 -12.58 8.15
C HIS A 6 -4.83 -12.07 8.54
N THR A 7 -5.03 -11.80 9.83
CA THR A 7 -6.38 -11.64 10.39
C THR A 7 -7.12 -10.39 9.94
N LEU A 8 -6.38 -9.39 9.45
CA LEU A 8 -6.92 -8.18 8.86
C LEU A 8 -7.45 -8.36 7.43
N LEU A 9 -7.10 -9.45 6.74
CA LEU A 9 -7.56 -9.69 5.39
C LEU A 9 -9.00 -10.24 5.41
N SER A 10 -9.95 -9.33 5.18
CA SER A 10 -11.35 -9.68 4.98
C SER A 10 -11.56 -10.51 3.72
N ALA A 11 -12.73 -11.14 3.57
CA ALA A 11 -13.04 -11.90 2.36
C ALA A 11 -12.93 -11.04 1.08
N ASP A 12 -13.39 -9.79 1.16
CA ASP A 12 -13.31 -8.84 0.05
C ASP A 12 -11.86 -8.45 -0.27
N LEU A 13 -11.04 -8.16 0.74
CA LEU A 13 -9.64 -7.80 0.52
C LEU A 13 -8.85 -8.99 -0.04
N LEU A 14 -9.06 -10.20 0.49
CA LEU A 14 -8.46 -11.42 -0.07
C LEU A 14 -8.83 -11.63 -1.54
N TYR A 15 -10.11 -11.49 -1.87
CA TYR A 15 -10.56 -11.60 -3.26
C TYR A 15 -9.87 -10.56 -4.14
N THR A 16 -9.83 -9.30 -3.70
CA THR A 16 -9.18 -8.22 -4.43
C THR A 16 -7.70 -8.52 -4.67
N LEU A 17 -6.92 -8.80 -3.63
CA LEU A 17 -5.49 -9.13 -3.74
C LEU A 17 -5.26 -10.32 -4.67
N GLN A 18 -6.07 -11.38 -4.56
CA GLN A 18 -5.94 -12.57 -5.39
C GLN A 18 -6.30 -12.31 -6.86
N SER A 19 -7.26 -11.42 -7.11
CA SER A 19 -7.73 -11.08 -8.46
C SER A 19 -6.81 -10.14 -9.22
N MET A 20 -5.96 -9.37 -8.52
CA MET A 20 -4.96 -8.51 -9.12
C MET A 20 -3.92 -9.34 -9.91
N GLY A 21 -3.54 -8.86 -11.08
CA GLY A 21 -2.44 -9.41 -11.88
C GLY A 21 -1.08 -8.83 -11.49
N HIS A 22 -0.03 -9.31 -12.15
CA HIS A 22 1.29 -8.69 -12.08
C HIS A 22 1.24 -7.28 -12.69
N GLY A 23 1.85 -6.32 -12.01
CA GLY A 23 1.89 -4.90 -12.40
C GLY A 23 0.66 -4.11 -11.94
N ASP A 24 -0.39 -4.76 -11.44
CA ASP A 24 -1.50 -4.05 -10.81
C ASP A 24 -1.03 -3.39 -9.52
N THR A 25 -1.58 -2.21 -9.24
CA THR A 25 -1.22 -1.43 -8.06
C THR A 25 -2.39 -1.33 -7.08
N LEU A 26 -2.06 -1.23 -5.79
CA LEU A 26 -3.00 -0.88 -4.72
C LEU A 26 -2.44 0.27 -3.89
N ALA A 27 -3.33 1.12 -3.38
CA ALA A 27 -2.97 2.19 -2.45
C ALA A 27 -3.47 1.85 -1.04
N ILE A 28 -2.64 2.08 -0.01
CA ILE A 28 -3.03 2.07 1.39
C ILE A 28 -2.86 3.49 1.91
N VAL A 29 -3.95 4.10 2.39
CA VAL A 29 -4.01 5.54 2.63
C VAL A 29 -4.52 5.89 4.02
N ASP A 30 -4.05 7.02 4.52
CA ASP A 30 -4.44 7.59 5.81
C ASP A 30 -5.89 8.09 5.83
N ALA A 31 -6.34 8.50 7.02
CA ALA A 31 -7.71 8.96 7.25
C ALA A 31 -8.05 10.30 6.57
N ASN A 32 -7.05 11.06 6.11
CA ASN A 32 -7.23 12.36 5.46
C ASN A 32 -7.18 12.26 3.94
N PHE A 33 -6.71 11.14 3.39
CA PHE A 33 -6.68 10.93 1.95
C PHE A 33 -8.11 10.87 1.38
N PRO A 34 -8.39 11.56 0.26
CA PRO A 34 -9.72 11.60 -0.35
C PRO A 34 -10.05 10.31 -1.11
N ALA A 35 -10.03 9.16 -0.44
CA ALA A 35 -10.07 7.81 -1.02
C ALA A 35 -11.29 7.61 -1.92
N GLU A 36 -12.50 7.89 -1.41
CA GLU A 36 -13.77 7.71 -2.12
C GLU A 36 -13.81 8.47 -3.45
N SER A 37 -13.36 9.73 -3.47
CA SER A 37 -13.37 10.55 -4.69
C SER A 37 -12.18 10.30 -5.63
N THR A 38 -11.18 9.54 -5.17
CA THR A 38 -9.96 9.24 -5.92
C THR A 38 -10.03 7.86 -6.57
N SER A 39 -10.70 6.90 -5.94
CA SER A 39 -10.81 5.54 -6.47
C SER A 39 -11.64 5.50 -7.76
N GLU A 40 -11.04 5.02 -8.85
CA GLU A 40 -11.76 4.78 -10.11
C GLU A 40 -12.31 3.34 -10.21
N HIS A 41 -11.66 2.40 -9.53
CA HIS A 41 -11.98 0.97 -9.61
C HIS A 41 -12.68 0.46 -8.34
N ARG A 42 -11.98 0.46 -7.21
CA ARG A 42 -12.50 -0.06 -5.94
C ARG A 42 -11.97 0.74 -4.76
N HIS A 43 -12.84 0.95 -3.78
CA HIS A 43 -12.48 1.47 -2.47
C HIS A 43 -12.87 0.46 -1.40
N ILE A 44 -11.95 0.17 -0.47
CA ILE A 44 -12.19 -0.63 0.73
C ILE A 44 -11.85 0.25 1.94
N SER A 45 -12.78 0.37 2.90
CA SER A 45 -12.52 1.09 4.14
C SER A 45 -12.26 0.13 5.29
N MET A 46 -11.17 0.35 6.02
CA MET A 46 -10.73 -0.44 7.16
C MET A 46 -10.56 0.47 8.38
N PRO A 47 -11.67 0.87 9.04
CA PRO A 47 -11.59 1.70 10.23
C PRO A 47 -11.00 0.92 11.41
N GLY A 48 -10.27 1.62 12.29
CA GLY A 48 -9.70 1.05 13.52
C GLY A 48 -8.33 0.39 13.36
N VAL A 49 -7.72 0.46 12.19
CA VAL A 49 -6.33 0.04 11.93
C VAL A 49 -5.55 1.18 11.27
N ASP A 50 -4.23 1.15 11.40
CA ASP A 50 -3.33 2.09 10.73
C ASP A 50 -2.75 1.52 9.41
N VAL A 51 -2.06 2.37 8.64
CA VAL A 51 -1.50 1.97 7.34
C VAL A 51 -0.41 0.92 7.48
N THR A 52 0.39 0.98 8.54
CA THR A 52 1.49 0.04 8.79
C THR A 52 0.95 -1.37 9.05
N GLN A 53 -0.14 -1.51 9.81
CA GLN A 53 -0.80 -2.79 10.08
C GLN A 53 -1.42 -3.39 8.81
N VAL A 54 -2.00 -2.56 7.95
CA VAL A 54 -2.55 -3.04 6.66
C VAL A 54 -1.41 -3.41 5.70
N LEU A 55 -0.33 -2.64 5.67
CA LEU A 55 0.87 -2.95 4.90
C LEU A 55 1.42 -4.33 5.28
N GLU A 56 1.65 -4.58 6.58
CA GLU A 56 2.09 -5.89 7.09
C GLU A 56 1.18 -7.02 6.61
N ALA A 57 -0.14 -6.84 6.73
CA ALA A 57 -1.12 -7.83 6.30
C ALA A 57 -1.07 -8.12 4.80
N VAL A 58 -0.85 -7.11 3.98
CA VAL A 58 -0.82 -7.20 2.52
C VAL A 58 0.47 -7.88 2.05
N ILE A 59 1.65 -7.39 2.48
CA ILE A 59 2.94 -7.91 1.99
C ILE A 59 3.25 -9.31 2.52
N TYR A 60 2.58 -9.75 3.60
CA TYR A 60 2.66 -11.15 4.02
C TYR A 60 2.10 -12.11 2.96
N HIS A 61 1.13 -11.67 2.14
CA HIS A 61 0.43 -12.52 1.15
C HIS A 61 0.67 -12.12 -0.30
N MET A 62 1.14 -10.91 -0.56
CA MET A 62 1.28 -10.35 -1.90
C MET A 62 2.74 -10.00 -2.20
N PRO A 63 3.35 -10.60 -3.24
CA PRO A 63 4.72 -10.27 -3.64
C PRO A 63 4.77 -8.85 -4.22
N LEU A 64 5.88 -8.14 -4.02
CA LEU A 64 6.17 -6.90 -4.73
C LEU A 64 6.88 -7.18 -6.06
N ASP A 65 6.86 -6.20 -6.94
CA ASP A 65 7.26 -6.36 -8.34
C ASP A 65 8.77 -6.17 -8.56
N ASP A 66 9.47 -7.27 -8.85
CA ASP A 66 10.89 -7.31 -9.22
C ASP A 66 11.23 -6.66 -10.57
N PHE A 67 10.23 -6.41 -11.43
CA PHE A 67 10.43 -5.89 -12.79
C PHE A 67 10.36 -4.36 -12.88
N THR A 68 10.21 -3.68 -11.74
CA THR A 68 10.28 -2.23 -11.62
C THR A 68 11.36 -1.82 -10.62
N SER A 69 11.98 -0.66 -10.84
CA SER A 69 12.99 -0.15 -9.90
C SER A 69 12.39 0.18 -8.54
N HIS A 70 11.13 0.63 -8.50
CA HIS A 70 10.47 1.10 -7.29
C HIS A 70 9.02 0.59 -7.22
N PRO A 71 8.77 -0.64 -6.76
CA PRO A 71 7.41 -1.17 -6.62
C PRO A 71 6.65 -0.56 -5.44
N ILE A 72 7.33 0.25 -4.63
CA ILE A 72 6.78 0.98 -3.49
C ILE A 72 6.86 2.48 -3.79
N SER A 73 5.73 3.17 -3.73
CA SER A 73 5.68 4.63 -3.82
C SER A 73 5.08 5.20 -2.55
N ILE A 74 5.81 6.06 -1.86
CA ILE A 74 5.38 6.68 -0.60
C ILE A 74 5.15 8.17 -0.82
N MET A 75 4.04 8.70 -0.32
CA MET A 75 3.74 10.12 -0.44
C MET A 75 4.74 10.95 0.38
N ALA A 76 5.45 11.84 -0.30
CA ALA A 76 6.34 12.80 0.32
C ALA A 76 5.55 13.97 0.94
N GLN A 77 6.09 14.52 2.03
CA GLN A 77 5.63 15.80 2.55
C GLN A 77 5.97 16.92 1.55
N ASP A 78 5.08 17.91 1.42
CA ASP A 78 5.30 19.03 0.50
C ASP A 78 6.65 19.73 0.79
N ASN A 79 7.49 19.88 -0.24
CA ASN A 79 8.84 20.46 -0.17
C ASN A 79 9.84 19.70 0.73
N SER A 80 9.69 18.39 0.87
CA SER A 80 10.62 17.54 1.62
C SER A 80 11.02 16.30 0.81
N ASP A 81 12.33 16.05 0.74
CA ASP A 81 12.90 14.81 0.18
C ASP A 81 13.23 13.78 1.28
N GLN A 82 12.72 14.01 2.50
CA GLN A 82 12.97 13.14 3.66
C GLN A 82 11.73 12.30 3.98
N PRO A 83 11.91 11.01 4.34
CA PRO A 83 10.82 10.18 4.82
C PRO A 83 10.15 10.76 6.08
N THR A 84 8.82 10.75 6.09
CA THR A 84 8.02 11.04 7.28
C THR A 84 8.17 9.93 8.32
N ASP A 85 7.67 10.14 9.54
CA ASP A 85 7.71 9.08 10.56
C ASP A 85 6.84 7.86 10.15
N ALA A 86 5.71 8.08 9.49
CA ALA A 86 4.92 7.00 8.91
C ALA A 86 5.70 6.24 7.83
N ALA A 87 6.40 6.96 6.93
CA ALA A 87 7.24 6.34 5.91
C ALA A 87 8.35 5.47 6.52
N LYS A 88 9.00 5.94 7.60
CA LYS A 88 10.02 5.14 8.30
C LYS A 88 9.45 3.84 8.87
N ASP A 89 8.23 3.88 9.42
CA ASP A 89 7.56 2.68 9.91
C ASP A 89 7.21 1.71 8.76
N PHE A 90 6.79 2.23 7.60
CA PHE A 90 6.53 1.40 6.42
C PHE A 90 7.81 0.68 5.97
N LEU A 91 8.91 1.42 5.85
CA LEU A 91 10.20 0.87 5.46
C LEU A 91 10.72 -0.14 6.49
N TYR A 92 10.52 0.12 7.78
CA TYR A 92 10.83 -0.86 8.82
C TYR A 92 10.03 -2.15 8.63
N THR A 93 8.71 -2.06 8.42
CA THR A 93 7.84 -3.23 8.18
C THR A 93 8.27 -4.03 6.94
N ILE A 94 8.55 -3.35 5.82
CA ILE A 94 9.02 -4.00 4.58
C ILE A 94 10.36 -4.70 4.80
N ASN A 95 11.31 -4.04 5.48
CA ASN A 95 12.62 -4.61 5.80
C ASN A 95 12.56 -5.83 6.75
N GLN A 96 11.44 -6.06 7.44
CA GLN A 96 11.23 -7.25 8.27
C GLN A 96 10.46 -8.37 7.56
N SER A 97 10.11 -8.17 6.29
CA SER A 97 9.38 -9.13 5.45
C SER A 97 10.29 -9.76 4.40
N ASP A 98 9.75 -10.72 3.65
CA ASP A 98 10.43 -11.32 2.49
C ASP A 98 10.60 -10.32 1.33
N GLU A 99 10.02 -9.12 1.43
CA GLU A 99 10.09 -8.04 0.43
C GLU A 99 11.25 -7.05 0.68
N SER A 100 12.18 -7.36 1.59
CA SER A 100 13.24 -6.45 2.05
C SER A 100 14.24 -5.97 0.98
N GLU A 101 14.32 -6.64 -0.17
CA GLU A 101 15.21 -6.24 -1.28
C GLU A 101 14.60 -5.15 -2.17
N HIS A 102 13.30 -4.89 -2.04
CA HIS A 102 12.60 -3.89 -2.84
C HIS A 102 12.89 -2.47 -2.34
N THR A 103 13.03 -1.55 -3.30
CA THR A 103 13.27 -0.14 -2.99
C THR A 103 12.03 0.72 -3.20
N GLU A 104 11.94 1.80 -2.43
CA GLU A 104 10.88 2.77 -2.51
C GLU A 104 11.23 3.97 -3.38
N SER A 105 10.20 4.71 -3.75
CA SER A 105 10.29 6.07 -4.29
C SER A 105 9.47 7.02 -3.41
N LEU A 106 10.02 8.19 -3.11
CA LEU A 106 9.24 9.29 -2.56
C LEU A 106 8.58 10.06 -3.71
N VAL A 107 7.26 10.19 -3.65
CA VAL A 107 6.45 10.79 -4.72
C VAL A 107 5.75 12.03 -4.18
N ASP A 108 5.79 13.13 -4.93
CA ASP A 108 5.06 14.33 -4.52
C ASP A 108 3.55 14.05 -4.47
N ARG A 109 2.84 14.84 -3.66
CA ARG A 109 1.42 14.63 -3.40
C ARG A 109 0.55 14.62 -4.66
N MET A 110 0.84 15.46 -5.66
CA MET A 110 0.02 15.53 -6.87
C MET A 110 0.24 14.32 -7.76
N ASP A 111 1.50 13.88 -7.90
CA ASP A 111 1.81 12.67 -8.66
C ASP A 111 1.31 11.41 -7.93
N PHE A 112 1.37 11.38 -6.60
CA PHE A 112 0.74 10.32 -5.82
C PHE A 112 -0.77 10.25 -6.10
N TYR A 113 -1.48 11.38 -6.15
CA TYR A 113 -2.90 11.37 -6.51
C TYR A 113 -3.15 10.84 -7.93
N LYS A 114 -2.28 11.13 -8.90
CA LYS A 114 -2.40 10.58 -10.25
C LYS A 114 -2.22 9.07 -10.24
N GLN A 115 -1.21 8.56 -9.54
CA GLN A 115 -0.94 7.13 -9.42
C GLN A 115 -2.08 6.41 -8.68
N ALA A 116 -2.54 6.95 -7.55
CA ALA A 116 -3.61 6.36 -6.74
C ALA A 116 -4.93 6.21 -7.50
N ARG A 117 -5.25 7.13 -8.43
CA ARG A 117 -6.44 7.00 -9.31
C ARG A 117 -6.39 5.75 -10.18
N GLN A 118 -5.19 5.34 -10.59
CA GLN A 118 -4.97 4.18 -11.46
C GLN A 118 -4.86 2.86 -10.68
N CYS A 119 -4.88 2.88 -9.35
CA CYS A 119 -4.82 1.67 -8.54
C CYS A 119 -6.11 0.85 -8.65
N GLN A 120 -5.96 -0.48 -8.74
CA GLN A 120 -7.09 -1.42 -8.75
C GLN A 120 -7.94 -1.32 -7.49
N VAL A 121 -7.31 -0.95 -6.37
CA VAL A 121 -7.99 -0.69 -5.11
C VAL A 121 -7.29 0.40 -4.31
N ILE A 122 -8.08 1.25 -3.67
CA ILE A 122 -7.62 2.14 -2.60
C ILE A 122 -8.18 1.60 -1.28
N ILE A 123 -7.31 1.40 -0.29
CA ILE A 123 -7.65 0.94 1.06
C ILE A 123 -7.49 2.11 2.02
N SER A 124 -8.59 2.65 2.53
CA SER A 124 -8.56 3.71 3.54
C SER A 124 -8.49 3.16 4.95
N THR A 125 -7.70 3.81 5.81
CA THR A 125 -7.45 3.40 7.19
C THR A 125 -7.90 4.48 8.19
N SER A 126 -7.66 4.26 9.49
CA SER A 126 -7.82 5.29 10.53
C SER A 126 -6.50 5.92 10.97
N ASP A 127 -5.45 5.79 10.17
CA ASP A 127 -4.16 6.42 10.46
C ASP A 127 -4.29 7.95 10.43
N LEU A 128 -3.90 8.60 11.52
CA LEU A 128 -3.98 10.06 11.67
C LEU A 128 -2.64 10.75 11.37
N ARG A 129 -1.57 9.98 11.13
CA ARG A 129 -0.26 10.55 10.79
C ARG A 129 -0.36 11.21 9.42
N PRO A 130 0.19 12.43 9.25
CA PRO A 130 0.12 13.12 7.97
C PRO A 130 1.03 12.44 6.93
N TYR A 131 0.59 12.42 5.68
CA TYR A 131 1.30 11.79 4.55
C TYR A 131 1.58 10.30 4.78
N ALA A 132 0.71 9.62 5.55
CA ALA A 132 0.80 8.18 5.77
C ALA A 132 0.09 7.45 4.63
N CYS A 133 0.61 7.59 3.42
CA CYS A 133 0.03 6.98 2.22
C CYS A 133 1.13 6.30 1.40
N LEU A 134 0.86 5.07 0.94
CA LEU A 134 1.77 4.33 0.06
C LEU A 134 1.00 3.56 -1.02
N ILE A 135 1.68 3.29 -2.13
CA ILE A 135 1.22 2.44 -3.23
C ILE A 135 2.18 1.27 -3.36
N LEU A 136 1.62 0.08 -3.58
CA LEU A 136 2.35 -1.16 -3.83
C LEU A 136 2.00 -1.67 -5.23
N GLN A 137 3.01 -2.13 -5.96
CA GLN A 137 2.86 -2.82 -7.23
C GLN A 137 3.05 -4.33 -7.05
N LYS A 138 2.08 -5.13 -7.51
CA LYS A 138 2.07 -6.58 -7.33
C LYS A 138 3.05 -7.28 -8.29
N GLY A 139 3.87 -8.15 -7.74
CA GLY A 139 4.86 -8.95 -8.46
C GLY A 139 4.36 -10.30 -8.96
N VAL A 140 5.32 -11.20 -9.16
CA VAL A 140 5.15 -12.55 -9.70
C VAL A 140 5.73 -13.56 -8.72
N ILE A 141 5.04 -14.68 -8.52
CA ILE A 141 5.60 -15.87 -7.84
C ILE A 141 5.96 -16.88 -8.92
N PHE A 142 7.22 -17.33 -8.95
CA PHE A 142 7.72 -18.27 -9.96
C PHE A 142 7.56 -19.75 -9.55
N ASP A 143 7.39 -20.02 -8.26
CA ASP A 143 7.40 -21.37 -7.67
C ASP A 143 6.18 -21.61 -6.76
#